data_AF-A0A2E1CD76-F1
#
_entry.id   AF-A0A2E1CD76-F1
#
_cell.length_a   1.000
_cell.length_b   1.000
_cell.length_c   1.000
_cell.angle_alpha   90.00
_cell.angle_beta   90.00
_cell.angle_gamma   90.00
#
_symmetry.space_group_name_H-M   'P 1'
#
loop_
_entity.id
_entity.type
_entity.pdbx_description
1 polymer ?
#
loop_
_entity_poly.entity_id
_entity_poly.type
_entity_poly.pdbx_seq_one_letter_code
_entity_poly.pdbx_strand_id
1 'polypeptide(L)'
;MTNIKNSKKFSYSAVFLISIVFVFSLFSPNALAESISTPTEDVKSVVVVEASGLMDPVMVRMMQRTLEEVDTTKTIALVFQINISGSVVEEEKIVALGKAISSSPIPISFWIGPSGSRAKGPITELALISGDIGISPGSKIGKIGQSILSSNSSEAHKNFDLNEKTFNYEEAVEKGIARSSPVLLEHLVGLEGFEVISDVDSGEIKPLTQTRFEEMDPPDQFFHSVGSPAITYLLFLAGMGLLVFELYTAGVGIAGVLGALCLLLGFYGLAVLPSNPWGIALLIFSMFSFAVDIQTGVPRFWSGVATISLVVGSLLLFDGLSLSWLTLLFGILLTVSCMSAGMPAMIRTRFATPTIGREWIVGELGMALEEINPNGTVEVKGAIWKAQTNRATPIKVNDEIRVAAVDGFWLDVEPLEGAARDYRERKGSKD
;
A
#
# COMPACT_ATOMS: atom_id res chain seq x y z
N MET A 1 -54.12 -9.63 -21.23
CA MET A 1 -53.49 -9.60 -19.90
C MET A 1 -51.99 -9.68 -20.08
N THR A 2 -51.34 -8.57 -19.79
CA THR A 2 -49.92 -8.24 -19.99
C THR A 2 -49.03 -8.89 -18.92
N ASN A 3 -47.89 -9.46 -19.30
CA ASN A 3 -46.81 -9.72 -18.36
C ASN A 3 -45.43 -9.61 -19.04
N ILE A 4 -44.85 -8.42 -18.99
CA ILE A 4 -43.46 -8.13 -19.37
C ILE A 4 -42.65 -8.21 -18.08
N LYS A 5 -41.85 -9.27 -17.94
CA LYS A 5 -40.94 -9.45 -16.80
C LYS A 5 -39.62 -8.74 -17.12
N ASN A 6 -39.50 -7.49 -16.67
CA ASN A 6 -38.30 -6.66 -16.79
C ASN A 6 -37.29 -7.08 -15.70
N SER A 7 -36.17 -7.73 -16.08
CA SER A 7 -35.08 -8.00 -15.15
C SER A 7 -34.15 -6.78 -15.09
N LYS A 8 -34.24 -6.02 -14.00
CA LYS A 8 -33.23 -5.00 -13.66
C LYS A 8 -31.95 -5.72 -13.26
N LYS A 9 -30.96 -5.77 -14.16
CA LYS A 9 -29.55 -6.03 -13.78
C LYS A 9 -29.09 -4.83 -12.96
N PHE A 10 -29.15 -4.97 -11.63
CA PHE A 10 -28.66 -3.96 -10.70
C PHE A 10 -27.12 -3.99 -10.74
N SER A 11 -26.51 -2.90 -11.19
CA SER A 11 -25.06 -2.78 -11.35
C SER A 11 -24.40 -2.66 -9.97
N TYR A 12 -23.80 -3.77 -9.50
CA TYR A 12 -23.09 -3.84 -8.23
C TYR A 12 -21.84 -2.92 -8.18
N SER A 13 -21.33 -2.45 -9.33
CA SER A 13 -20.18 -1.54 -9.39
C SER A 13 -20.47 -0.12 -8.86
N ALA A 14 -21.70 0.38 -8.99
CA ALA A 14 -22.05 1.72 -8.49
C ALA A 14 -22.22 1.75 -6.97
N VAL A 15 -22.68 0.64 -6.38
CA VAL A 15 -22.88 0.52 -4.92
C VAL A 15 -21.54 0.40 -4.20
N PHE A 16 -20.55 -0.27 -4.81
CA PHE A 16 -19.21 -0.41 -4.21
C PHE A 16 -18.42 0.90 -4.17
N LEU A 17 -18.58 1.75 -5.19
CA LEU A 17 -17.91 3.06 -5.28
C LEU A 17 -18.54 4.09 -4.32
N ILE A 18 -19.85 4.01 -4.07
CA ILE A 18 -20.54 4.82 -3.06
C ILE A 18 -20.19 4.33 -1.64
N SER A 19 -19.96 3.02 -1.45
CA SER A 19 -19.57 2.45 -0.15
C SER A 19 -18.18 2.91 0.30
N ILE A 20 -17.23 3.12 -0.61
CA ILE A 20 -15.88 3.63 -0.28
C ILE A 20 -15.91 5.11 0.13
N VAL A 21 -16.78 5.92 -0.49
CA VAL A 21 -16.95 7.34 -0.13
C VAL A 21 -17.72 7.50 1.18
N PHE A 22 -18.64 6.58 1.51
CA PHE A 22 -19.44 6.66 2.74
C PHE A 22 -18.67 6.23 4.00
N VAL A 23 -17.69 5.33 3.88
CA VAL A 23 -16.86 4.90 5.02
C VAL A 23 -15.87 5.99 5.45
N PHE A 24 -15.45 6.89 4.55
CA PHE A 24 -14.59 8.03 4.91
C PHE A 24 -15.32 9.16 5.64
N SER A 25 -16.65 9.25 5.55
CA SER A 25 -17.44 10.32 6.19
C SER A 25 -17.90 9.99 7.62
N LEU A 26 -17.71 8.75 8.10
CA LEU A 26 -18.17 8.33 9.44
C LEU A 26 -17.09 8.38 10.52
N PHE A 27 -15.85 8.75 10.19
CA PHE A 27 -14.79 9.02 11.16
C PHE A 27 -14.51 10.52 11.25
N SER A 28 -15.52 11.30 11.65
CA SER A 28 -15.28 12.60 12.29
C SER A 28 -15.27 12.38 13.80
N PRO A 29 -14.13 12.49 14.50
CA PRO A 29 -14.12 12.49 15.95
C PRO A 29 -14.60 13.86 16.45
N ASN A 30 -15.89 14.16 16.32
CA ASN A 30 -16.51 15.23 17.10
C ASN A 30 -16.88 14.69 18.48
N ALA A 31 -15.87 14.40 19.29
CA ALA A 31 -16.03 14.34 20.73
C ALA A 31 -15.88 15.78 21.26
N LEU A 32 -17.01 16.48 21.39
CA LEU A 32 -17.08 17.73 22.16
C LEU A 32 -16.87 17.37 23.63
N ALA A 33 -15.62 17.42 24.08
CA ALA A 33 -15.30 17.48 25.49
C ALA A 33 -15.69 18.87 25.99
N GLU A 34 -16.72 18.94 26.82
CA GLU A 34 -17.14 20.15 27.53
C GLU A 34 -16.05 20.49 28.55
N SER A 35 -15.12 21.37 28.16
CA SER A 35 -14.10 21.89 29.06
C SER A 35 -14.76 22.84 30.06
N ILE A 36 -14.84 22.41 31.32
CA ILE A 36 -15.13 23.31 32.44
C ILE A 36 -14.03 24.37 32.45
N SER A 37 -14.37 25.57 31.98
CA SER A 37 -13.49 26.73 32.00
C SER A 37 -13.44 27.29 33.43
N THR A 38 -12.55 26.74 34.26
CA THR A 38 -11.98 27.53 35.35
C THR A 38 -11.14 28.65 34.73
N PRO A 39 -11.15 29.87 35.27
CA PRO A 39 -10.36 30.97 34.75
C PRO A 39 -8.90 30.57 34.89
N THR A 40 -8.28 30.24 33.76
CA THR A 40 -6.88 29.84 33.70
C THR A 40 -6.08 31.11 33.93
N GLU A 41 -5.35 31.16 35.04
CA GLU A 41 -4.11 31.96 35.07
C GLU A 41 -3.31 31.64 33.80
N ASP A 42 -2.47 32.57 33.32
CA ASP A 42 -1.58 32.36 32.18
C ASP A 42 -0.59 31.22 32.48
N VAL A 43 -1.06 29.98 32.38
CA VAL A 43 -0.26 28.78 32.60
C VAL A 43 0.60 28.64 31.37
N LYS A 44 1.85 29.05 31.52
CA LYS A 44 2.87 28.83 30.51
C LYS A 44 3.08 27.32 30.32
N SER A 45 3.33 26.93 29.08
CA SER A 45 3.43 25.55 28.64
C SER A 45 4.75 25.28 27.91
N VAL A 46 5.12 24.01 27.80
CA VAL A 46 6.18 23.55 26.89
C VAL A 46 5.52 22.81 25.74
N VAL A 47 5.90 23.16 24.51
CA VAL A 47 5.41 22.50 23.30
C VAL A 47 6.44 21.44 22.90
N VAL A 48 6.01 20.20 22.73
CA VAL A 48 6.85 19.09 22.27
C VAL A 48 6.38 18.67 20.89
N VAL A 49 7.28 18.68 19.92
CA VAL A 49 7.00 18.34 18.52
C VAL A 49 7.77 17.08 18.15
N GLU A 50 7.05 16.04 17.71
CA GLU A 50 7.70 14.82 17.24
C GLU A 50 8.22 14.98 15.80
N ALA A 51 9.49 14.63 15.59
CA ALA A 51 10.13 14.58 14.28
C ALA A 51 10.90 13.25 14.13
N SER A 52 10.29 12.30 13.43
CA SER A 52 10.77 10.92 13.31
C SER A 52 10.85 10.48 11.85
N GLY A 53 11.87 9.69 11.48
CA GLY A 53 12.04 9.13 10.14
C GLY A 53 13.19 9.73 9.34
N LEU A 54 12.88 10.18 8.13
CA LEU A 54 13.82 10.86 7.22
C LEU A 54 13.48 12.34 7.21
N MET A 55 14.46 13.22 7.36
CA MET A 55 14.21 14.65 7.23
C MET A 55 13.90 14.96 5.76
N ASP A 56 12.66 15.35 5.49
CA ASP A 56 12.15 15.64 4.16
C ASP A 56 11.52 17.05 4.12
N PRO A 57 11.10 17.55 2.94
CA PRO A 57 10.52 18.88 2.83
C PRO A 57 9.22 19.09 3.62
N VAL A 58 8.49 18.02 3.92
CA VAL A 58 7.24 18.09 4.70
C VAL A 58 7.58 18.31 6.18
N MET A 59 8.52 17.55 6.71
CA MET A 59 9.02 17.71 8.08
C MET A 59 9.63 19.10 8.30
N VAL A 60 10.43 19.60 7.36
CA VAL A 60 11.01 20.96 7.48
C VAL A 60 9.92 22.03 7.50
N ARG A 61 8.90 21.90 6.66
CA ARG A 61 7.77 22.83 6.65
C ARG A 61 7.00 22.79 7.97
N MET A 62 6.78 21.60 8.52
CA MET A 62 6.15 21.43 9.83
C MET A 62 6.97 22.14 10.92
N MET A 63 8.29 21.91 10.98
CA MET A 63 9.16 22.58 11.96
C MET A 63 9.14 24.10 11.81
N GLN A 64 9.19 24.63 10.59
CA GLN A 64 9.10 26.06 10.32
C GLN A 64 7.75 26.63 10.75
N ARG A 65 6.65 25.97 10.40
CA ARG A 65 5.31 26.39 10.77
C ARG A 65 5.13 26.41 12.28
N THR A 66 5.61 25.40 13.01
CA THR A 66 5.54 25.41 14.46
C THR A 66 6.34 26.58 15.05
N LEU A 67 7.52 26.89 14.52
CA LEU A 67 8.29 28.06 14.97
C LEU A 67 7.55 29.38 14.74
N GLU A 68 6.76 29.48 13.67
CA GLU A 68 5.98 30.68 13.33
C GLU A 68 4.66 30.80 14.11
N GLU A 69 4.00 29.68 14.42
CA GLU A 69 2.66 29.64 15.03
C GLU A 69 2.67 29.62 16.56
N VAL A 70 3.81 29.30 17.19
CA VAL A 70 3.88 29.19 18.66
C VAL A 70 3.67 30.56 19.33
N ASP A 71 2.73 30.59 20.28
CA ASP A 71 2.45 31.76 21.12
C ASP A 71 3.58 32.00 22.13
N THR A 72 4.38 33.02 21.85
CA THR A 72 5.50 33.48 22.69
C THR A 72 5.10 33.91 24.10
N THR A 73 3.83 34.26 24.35
CA THR A 73 3.36 34.67 25.68
C THR A 73 3.01 33.50 26.58
N LYS A 74 2.64 32.36 25.98
CA LYS A 74 2.16 31.15 26.67
C LYS A 74 3.13 29.97 26.60
N THR A 75 4.26 30.14 25.92
CA THR A 75 5.22 29.05 25.71
C THR A 75 6.57 29.39 26.33
N ILE A 76 7.05 28.54 27.24
CA ILE A 76 8.37 28.67 27.88
C ILE A 76 9.48 28.13 26.97
N ALA A 77 9.22 27.02 26.30
CA ALA A 77 10.19 26.36 25.43
C ALA A 77 9.47 25.54 24.35
N LEU A 78 10.15 25.38 23.21
CA LEU A 78 9.79 24.44 22.15
C LEU A 78 10.81 23.30 22.14
N VAL A 79 10.34 22.06 22.22
CA VAL A 79 11.18 20.86 22.26
C VAL A 79 10.91 20.02 21.02
N PHE A 80 11.94 19.80 20.20
CA PHE A 80 11.86 18.82 19.13
C PHE A 80 12.31 17.45 19.63
N GLN A 81 11.40 16.48 19.64
CA GLN A 81 11.71 15.08 19.89
C GLN A 81 12.19 14.43 18.59
N ILE A 82 13.46 14.04 18.55
CA ILE A 82 14.16 13.64 17.32
C ILE A 82 14.41 12.15 17.25
N ASN A 83 13.96 11.55 16.15
CA ASN A 83 14.45 10.28 15.64
C ASN A 83 14.67 10.34 14.12
N ILE A 84 15.65 11.12 13.69
CA ILE A 84 15.99 11.39 12.30
C ILE A 84 17.26 10.64 11.90
N SER A 85 17.12 9.76 10.92
CA SER A 85 18.19 8.87 10.47
C SER A 85 19.04 9.41 9.31
N GLY A 86 18.58 10.48 8.67
CA GLY A 86 19.23 11.17 7.55
C GLY A 86 18.34 12.29 7.00
N SER A 87 18.78 12.93 5.92
CA SER A 87 18.06 14.04 5.27
C SER A 87 18.09 13.88 3.75
N VAL A 88 17.02 14.33 3.09
CA VAL A 88 16.89 14.48 1.63
C VAL A 88 16.49 15.91 1.24
N VAL A 89 16.66 16.84 2.15
CA VAL A 89 16.28 18.24 1.97
C VAL A 89 17.44 19.02 1.35
N GLU A 90 17.10 19.90 0.41
CA GLU A 90 18.00 20.91 -0.16
C GLU A 90 18.62 21.80 0.92
N GLU A 91 19.92 22.10 0.78
CA GLU A 91 20.70 22.85 1.77
C GLU A 91 20.09 24.22 2.10
N GLU A 92 19.51 24.90 1.12
CA GLU A 92 18.91 26.23 1.30
C GLU A 92 17.77 26.23 2.33
N LYS A 93 16.95 25.18 2.33
CA LYS A 93 15.84 25.03 3.29
C LYS A 93 16.34 24.74 4.69
N ILE A 94 17.44 24.01 4.81
CA ILE A 94 18.10 23.72 6.07
C ILE A 94 18.72 24.99 6.64
N VAL A 95 19.39 25.80 5.81
CA VAL A 95 19.90 27.12 6.20
C VAL A 95 18.77 28.03 6.68
N ALA A 96 17.63 28.06 5.96
CA ALA A 96 16.47 28.85 6.35
C ALA A 96 15.91 28.41 7.71
N LEU A 97 15.78 27.10 7.96
CA LEU A 97 15.32 26.57 9.24
C LEU A 97 16.32 26.88 10.37
N GLY A 98 17.62 26.74 10.14
CA GLY A 98 18.65 27.08 11.14
C GLY A 98 18.63 28.57 11.53
N LYS A 99 18.37 29.45 10.56
CA LYS A 99 18.14 30.88 10.85
C LYS A 99 16.89 31.10 11.71
N ALA A 100 15.77 30.45 11.37
CA ALA A 100 14.53 30.55 12.14
C ALA A 100 14.72 30.07 13.59
N ILE A 101 15.45 28.96 13.79
CA ILE A 101 15.81 28.45 15.11
C ILE A 101 16.67 29.47 15.87
N SER A 102 17.74 29.97 15.27
CA SER A 102 18.66 30.91 15.93
C SER A 102 18.03 32.27 16.26
N SER A 103 17.02 32.70 15.50
CA SER A 103 16.32 33.98 15.74
C SER A 103 15.04 33.83 16.58
N SER A 104 14.74 32.62 17.07
CA SER A 104 13.52 32.36 17.81
C SER A 104 13.48 33.16 19.12
N PRO A 105 12.36 33.83 19.44
CA PRO A 105 12.18 34.51 20.72
C PRO A 105 11.94 33.53 21.89
N ILE A 106 11.63 32.27 21.59
CA ILE A 106 11.39 31.21 22.56
C ILE A 106 12.59 30.24 22.54
N PRO A 107 13.09 29.79 23.70
CA PRO A 107 14.08 28.73 23.79
C PRO A 107 13.69 27.48 23.01
N ILE A 108 14.60 27.00 22.16
CA ILE A 108 14.42 25.76 21.39
C ILE A 108 15.38 24.70 21.93
N SER A 109 14.84 23.53 22.22
CA SER A 109 15.61 22.39 22.68
C SER A 109 15.37 21.17 21.79
N PHE A 110 16.38 20.31 21.68
CA PHE A 110 16.31 19.07 20.93
C PHE A 110 16.51 17.87 21.87
N TRP A 111 15.54 16.96 21.89
CA TRP A 111 15.67 15.70 22.62
C TRP A 111 15.81 14.52 21.67
N ILE A 112 16.95 13.84 21.73
CA ILE A 112 17.22 12.65 20.93
C ILE A 112 16.71 11.44 21.70
N GLY A 113 15.44 11.14 21.48
CA GLY A 113 14.70 10.12 22.21
C GLY A 113 13.39 9.75 21.53
N PRO A 114 12.76 8.64 21.96
CA PRO A 114 13.14 7.77 23.09
C PRO A 114 14.35 6.86 22.77
N SER A 115 14.71 5.96 23.71
CA SER A 115 15.86 5.06 23.57
C SER A 115 15.97 4.39 22.20
N GLY A 116 17.17 4.41 21.62
CA GLY A 116 17.47 3.86 20.29
C GLY A 116 17.29 4.85 19.14
N SER A 117 16.87 6.08 19.43
CA SER A 117 16.69 7.15 18.46
C SER A 117 18.01 7.67 17.90
N ARG A 118 17.91 8.40 16.80
CA ARG A 118 19.07 8.90 16.06
C ARG A 118 18.86 10.35 15.70
N ALA A 119 19.93 11.14 15.73
CA ALA A 119 20.00 12.44 15.08
C ALA A 119 21.21 12.41 14.15
N LYS A 120 20.98 12.29 12.84
CA LYS A 120 22.04 12.19 11.84
C LYS A 120 21.90 13.19 10.73
N GLY A 121 23.04 13.70 10.25
CA GLY A 121 23.09 14.67 9.17
C GLY A 121 22.72 16.08 9.64
N PRO A 122 22.03 16.87 8.81
CA PRO A 122 21.77 18.28 9.09
C PRO A 122 20.99 18.58 10.38
N ILE A 123 20.14 17.66 10.84
CA ILE A 123 19.43 17.83 12.12
C ILE A 123 20.38 17.98 13.30
N THR A 124 21.55 17.33 13.27
CA THR A 124 22.56 17.48 14.31
C THR A 124 23.11 18.90 14.33
N GLU A 125 23.34 19.51 13.16
CA GLU A 125 23.80 20.89 13.05
C GLU A 125 22.73 21.87 13.57
N LEU A 126 21.46 21.64 13.25
CA LEU A 126 20.35 22.43 13.78
C LEU A 126 20.22 22.34 15.31
N ALA A 127 20.38 21.14 15.86
CA ALA A 127 20.36 20.94 17.31
C ALA A 127 21.51 21.68 18.01
N LEU A 128 22.70 21.69 17.41
CA LEU A 128 23.87 22.41 17.96
C LEU A 128 23.67 23.93 17.95
N ILE A 129 22.92 24.47 16.98
CA ILE A 129 22.59 25.88 16.92
C ILE A 129 21.61 26.29 18.04
N SER A 130 20.71 25.39 18.46
CA SER A 130 19.73 25.72 19.51
C SER A 130 20.36 25.86 20.89
N GLY A 131 21.47 25.15 21.15
CA GLY A 131 22.25 25.26 22.38
C GLY A 131 21.75 24.39 23.55
N ASP A 132 20.56 23.80 23.48
CA ASP A 132 20.10 22.76 24.43
C ASP A 132 19.78 21.46 23.69
N ILE A 133 20.52 20.40 24.03
CA ILE A 133 20.36 19.06 23.46
C ILE A 133 20.33 18.05 24.60
N GLY A 134 19.26 17.26 24.69
CA GLY A 134 19.20 16.08 25.54
C GLY A 134 19.31 14.79 24.73
N ILE A 135 19.92 13.76 25.32
CA ILE A 135 20.05 12.44 24.67
C ILE A 135 19.62 11.32 25.62
N SER A 136 18.93 10.32 25.08
CA SER A 136 18.49 9.12 25.81
C SER A 136 19.47 7.94 25.62
N PRO A 137 19.58 7.01 26.59
CA PRO A 137 20.41 5.81 26.46
C PRO A 137 20.11 5.00 25.19
N GLY A 138 21.17 4.50 24.55
CA GLY A 138 21.07 3.76 23.28
C GLY A 138 20.88 4.63 22.03
N SER A 139 20.63 5.93 22.19
CA SER A 139 20.50 6.87 21.09
C SER A 139 21.86 7.37 20.57
N LYS A 140 21.87 7.95 19.37
CA LYS A 140 23.11 8.39 18.70
C LYS A 140 22.96 9.77 18.05
N ILE A 141 24.02 10.57 18.07
CA ILE A 141 24.10 11.89 17.43
C ILE A 141 25.36 12.00 16.55
N GLY A 142 25.30 12.72 15.43
CA GLY A 142 26.49 13.02 14.61
C GLY A 142 26.33 12.60 13.15
N LYS A 143 27.45 12.39 12.46
CA LYS A 143 27.51 12.17 11.01
C LYS A 143 26.80 13.31 10.25
N ILE A 144 27.21 14.54 10.52
CA ILE A 144 26.67 15.75 9.89
C ILE A 144 26.87 15.71 8.37
N GLY A 145 28.00 15.15 7.91
CA GLY A 145 28.45 15.26 6.53
C GLY A 145 29.16 16.59 6.29
N GLN A 146 28.85 17.27 5.19
CA GLN A 146 29.33 18.63 4.95
C GLN A 146 28.49 19.61 5.78
N SER A 147 29.16 20.48 6.55
CA SER A 147 28.47 21.50 7.35
C SER A 147 27.86 22.56 6.44
N ILE A 148 26.56 22.78 6.60
CA ILE A 148 25.74 23.64 5.74
C ILE A 148 25.63 25.05 6.34
N LEU A 149 25.70 25.18 7.67
CA LEU A 149 25.40 26.42 8.41
C LEU A 149 26.67 27.25 8.75
N SER A 150 27.75 27.05 7.99
CA SER A 150 29.15 27.41 8.30
C SER A 150 29.54 28.89 8.43
N SER A 151 28.62 29.84 8.58
CA SER A 151 28.98 31.26 8.63
C SER A 151 29.39 31.83 9.99
N ASN A 152 28.98 31.28 11.16
CA ASN A 152 29.25 31.95 12.46
C ASN A 152 29.59 31.06 13.67
N SER A 153 29.56 29.73 13.56
CA SER A 153 29.71 28.81 14.71
C SER A 153 30.98 27.94 14.64
N SER A 154 32.04 28.47 14.03
CA SER A 154 33.23 27.73 13.57
C SER A 154 34.15 27.22 14.69
N GLU A 155 33.95 27.58 15.96
CA GLU A 155 34.83 27.15 17.06
C GLU A 155 34.28 25.97 17.87
N ALA A 156 32.96 25.87 18.08
CA ALA A 156 32.37 24.75 18.81
C ALA A 156 32.27 23.47 17.94
N HIS A 157 31.94 23.62 16.64
CA HIS A 157 31.75 22.50 15.71
C HIS A 157 33.05 21.76 15.34
N LYS A 158 34.19 22.46 15.31
CA LYS A 158 35.47 21.86 14.87
C LYS A 158 36.07 20.90 15.89
N ASN A 159 35.72 21.00 17.17
CA ASN A 159 36.36 20.23 18.23
C ASN A 159 35.89 18.77 18.31
N PHE A 160 34.73 18.42 17.75
CA PHE A 160 34.08 17.14 18.05
C PHE A 160 34.08 16.10 16.92
N ASP A 161 34.67 16.37 15.74
CA ASP A 161 34.69 15.42 14.60
C ASP A 161 33.31 14.79 14.29
N LEU A 162 32.26 15.61 14.39
CA LEU A 162 30.87 15.21 14.18
C LEU A 162 30.50 15.00 12.71
N ASN A 163 31.40 15.36 11.79
CA ASN A 163 31.15 15.30 10.35
C ASN A 163 31.06 13.86 9.86
N GLU A 164 31.98 13.00 10.27
CA GLU A 164 32.07 11.61 9.79
C GLU A 164 31.54 10.61 10.82
N LYS A 165 31.71 10.89 12.11
CA LYS A 165 31.43 9.94 13.19
C LYS A 165 30.10 10.20 13.88
N THR A 166 29.48 9.11 14.35
CA THR A 166 28.35 9.17 15.28
C THR A 166 28.85 8.89 16.70
N PHE A 167 28.39 9.67 17.66
CA PHE A 167 28.59 9.46 19.09
C PHE A 167 27.39 8.75 19.70
N ASN A 168 27.66 7.79 20.59
CA ASN A 168 26.62 7.16 21.40
C ASN A 168 26.23 8.06 22.60
N TYR A 169 25.29 7.60 23.40
CA TYR A 169 24.82 8.30 24.59
C TYR A 169 25.97 8.71 25.53
N GLU A 170 26.83 7.76 25.91
CA GLU A 170 27.91 7.98 26.86
C GLU A 170 28.93 8.99 26.34
N GLU A 171 29.39 8.82 25.09
CA GLU A 171 30.35 9.71 24.45
C GLU A 171 29.78 11.12 24.26
N ALA A 172 28.50 11.25 23.92
CA ALA A 172 27.86 12.55 23.73
C ALA A 172 27.76 13.34 25.05
N VAL A 173 27.46 12.64 26.15
CA VAL A 173 27.39 13.24 27.50
C VAL A 173 28.78 13.60 28.01
N GLU A 174 29.76 12.70 27.89
CA GLU A 174 31.14 12.94 28.34
C GLU A 174 31.79 14.14 27.62
N LYS A 175 31.51 14.29 26.33
CA LYS A 175 32.02 15.38 25.50
C LYS A 175 31.23 16.69 25.64
N GLY A 176 30.13 16.70 26.39
CA GLY A 176 29.27 17.87 26.56
C GLY A 176 28.51 18.27 25.29
N ILE A 177 28.32 17.33 24.35
CA ILE A 177 27.53 17.56 23.12
C ILE A 177 26.03 17.61 23.47
N ALA A 178 25.60 16.76 24.40
CA ALA A 178 24.23 16.69 24.87
C ALA A 178 24.21 16.35 26.36
N ARG A 179 23.21 16.84 27.09
CA ARG A 179 23.00 16.44 28.50
C ARG A 179 22.32 15.08 28.58
N SER A 180 22.59 14.37 29.67
CA SER A 180 21.89 13.14 30.03
C SER A 180 20.39 13.42 30.16
N SER A 181 19.57 12.79 29.34
CA SER A 181 18.11 12.87 29.43
C SER A 181 17.45 11.55 29.02
N PRO A 182 17.45 10.55 29.93
CA PRO A 182 16.90 9.22 29.68
C PRO A 182 15.45 9.17 29.19
N VAL A 183 14.61 10.01 29.77
CA VAL A 183 13.18 10.10 29.45
C VAL A 183 12.80 11.55 29.14
N LEU A 184 11.71 11.74 28.39
CA LEU A 184 11.25 13.08 28.00
C LEU A 184 11.02 13.96 29.23
N LEU A 185 10.39 13.45 30.28
CA LEU A 185 10.12 14.24 31.50
C LEU A 185 11.41 14.81 32.11
N GLU A 186 12.48 14.01 32.17
CA GLU A 186 13.78 14.44 32.70
C GLU A 186 14.47 15.45 31.77
N HIS A 187 14.26 15.32 30.46
CA HIS A 187 14.66 16.35 29.52
C HIS A 187 13.94 17.68 29.83
N LEU A 188 12.61 17.65 29.98
CA LEU A 188 11.79 18.82 30.27
C LEU A 188 12.17 19.49 31.59
N VAL A 189 12.44 18.71 32.64
CA VAL A 189 12.91 19.22 33.95
C VAL A 189 14.20 20.02 33.86
N GLY A 190 15.07 19.72 32.89
CA GLY A 190 16.29 20.48 32.67
C GLY A 190 16.08 21.82 31.95
N LEU A 191 14.87 22.15 31.50
CA LEU A 191 14.56 23.42 30.87
C LEU A 191 14.31 24.50 31.92
N GLU A 192 14.78 25.71 31.64
CA GLU A 192 14.52 26.87 32.50
C GLU A 192 13.02 27.17 32.55
N GLY A 193 12.45 27.27 33.75
CA GLY A 193 11.03 27.55 33.96
C GLY A 193 10.09 26.34 33.87
N PHE A 194 10.61 25.11 33.72
CA PHE A 194 9.81 23.90 33.84
C PHE A 194 9.72 23.45 35.30
N GLU A 195 8.51 23.41 35.84
CA GLU A 195 8.25 23.10 37.25
C GLU A 195 7.62 21.71 37.39
N VAL A 196 8.06 20.97 38.41
CA VAL A 196 7.55 19.64 38.78
C VAL A 196 7.25 19.58 40.27
N ILE A 197 6.28 18.74 40.63
CA ILE A 197 5.94 18.41 42.01
C ILE A 197 6.34 16.95 42.25
N SER A 198 7.14 16.71 43.29
CA SER A 198 7.42 15.37 43.79
C SER A 198 6.43 15.02 44.90
N ASP A 199 5.66 13.96 44.71
CA ASP A 199 4.86 13.37 45.77
C ASP A 199 5.78 12.56 46.70
N VAL A 200 5.90 13.00 47.96
CA VAL A 200 6.85 12.46 48.94
C VAL A 200 6.46 11.04 49.37
N ASP A 201 5.18 10.68 49.29
CA ASP A 201 4.68 9.38 49.73
C ASP A 201 4.76 8.32 48.63
N SER A 202 4.58 8.71 47.36
CA SER A 202 4.62 7.81 46.20
C SER A 202 5.96 7.83 45.44
N GLY A 203 6.79 8.85 45.65
CA GLY A 203 8.01 9.09 44.86
C GLY A 203 7.73 9.49 43.40
N GLU A 204 6.47 9.74 43.03
CA GLU A 204 6.09 10.15 41.68
C GLU A 204 6.40 11.62 41.44
N ILE A 205 7.03 11.92 40.30
CA ILE A 205 7.26 13.28 39.82
C ILE A 205 6.17 13.62 38.81
N LYS A 206 5.39 14.67 39.08
CA LYS A 206 4.32 15.15 38.20
C LYS A 206 4.65 16.55 37.68
N PRO A 207 4.51 16.82 36.37
CA PRO A 207 4.76 18.15 35.82
C PRO A 207 3.67 19.13 36.28
N LEU A 208 4.08 20.28 36.79
CA LEU A 208 3.20 21.41 37.09
C LEU A 208 3.03 22.28 35.83
N THR A 209 4.10 22.47 35.07
CA THR A 209 4.07 23.10 33.75
C THR A 209 3.35 22.18 32.76
N GLN A 210 2.34 22.70 32.07
CA GLN A 210 1.62 21.92 31.06
C GLN A 210 2.53 21.59 29.87
N THR A 211 2.47 20.34 29.41
CA THR A 211 3.18 19.89 28.20
C THR A 211 2.16 19.67 27.10
N ARG A 212 2.30 20.38 25.98
CA ARG A 212 1.44 20.25 24.81
C ARG A 212 2.20 19.50 23.72
N PHE A 213 1.66 18.36 23.31
CA PHE A 213 2.21 17.60 22.20
C PHE A 213 1.61 18.08 20.89
N GLU A 214 2.48 18.44 19.96
CA GLU A 214 2.11 18.69 18.57
C GLU A 214 2.66 17.56 17.71
N GLU A 215 1.77 17.00 16.91
CA GLU A 215 2.11 16.03 15.88
C GLU A 215 1.98 16.69 14.51
N MET A 216 2.55 16.04 13.51
CA MET A 216 2.39 16.45 12.13
C MET A 216 0.91 16.33 11.71
N ASP A 217 0.42 17.33 10.98
CA ASP A 217 -0.96 17.31 10.47
C ASP A 217 -1.23 16.05 9.64
N PRO A 218 -2.45 15.49 9.66
CA PRO A 218 -2.78 14.28 8.89
C PRO A 218 -2.36 14.28 7.39
N PRO A 219 -2.58 15.35 6.60
CA PRO A 219 -2.08 15.40 5.22
C PRO A 219 -0.56 15.35 5.14
N ASP A 220 0.13 16.07 6.00
CA ASP A 220 1.59 16.11 6.04
C ASP A 220 2.15 14.74 6.47
N GLN A 221 1.54 14.09 7.46
CA GLN A 221 1.91 12.75 7.90
C GLN A 221 1.76 11.72 6.78
N PHE A 222 0.71 11.83 5.96
CA PHE A 222 0.53 11.00 4.77
C PHE A 222 1.65 11.21 3.75
N PHE A 223 1.95 12.45 3.37
CA PHE A 223 2.99 12.75 2.39
C PHE A 223 4.40 12.45 2.90
N HIS A 224 4.65 12.64 4.19
CA HIS A 224 5.89 12.24 4.85
C HIS A 224 6.09 10.72 4.80
N SER A 225 5.02 9.96 5.05
CA SER A 225 5.04 8.50 4.94
C SER A 225 5.32 8.04 3.51
N VAL A 226 4.64 8.64 2.52
CA VAL A 226 4.86 8.34 1.09
C VAL A 226 6.30 8.69 0.69
N GLY A 227 6.87 9.78 1.22
CA GLY A 227 8.25 10.19 1.05
C GLY A 227 9.31 9.25 1.65
N SER A 228 8.91 8.16 2.31
CA SER A 228 9.85 7.14 2.74
C SER A 228 10.32 6.25 1.58
N PRO A 229 11.61 5.86 1.51
CA PRO A 229 12.15 5.02 0.43
C PRO A 229 11.40 3.70 0.23
N ALA A 230 11.00 3.07 1.34
CA ALA A 230 10.30 1.79 1.32
C ALA A 230 8.91 1.90 0.67
N ILE A 231 8.11 2.89 1.09
CA ILE A 231 6.74 3.08 0.59
C ILE A 231 6.79 3.55 -0.86
N THR A 232 7.67 4.50 -1.19
CA THR A 232 7.90 4.95 -2.57
C THR A 232 8.19 3.79 -3.51
N TYR A 233 9.15 2.93 -3.15
CA TYR A 233 9.54 1.76 -3.95
C TYR A 233 8.37 0.80 -4.17
N LEU A 234 7.64 0.45 -3.12
CA LEU A 234 6.51 -0.48 -3.23
C LEU A 234 5.34 0.11 -4.03
N LEU A 235 5.01 1.39 -3.83
CA LEU A 235 3.96 2.07 -4.60
C LEU A 235 4.35 2.19 -6.08
N PHE A 236 5.62 2.45 -6.39
CA PHE A 236 6.10 2.51 -7.76
C PHE A 236 5.98 1.15 -8.47
N LEU A 237 6.44 0.06 -7.84
CA LEU A 237 6.29 -1.29 -8.38
C LEU A 237 4.83 -1.73 -8.50
N ALA A 238 4.02 -1.50 -7.46
CA ALA A 238 2.61 -1.85 -7.46
C ALA A 238 1.83 -1.05 -8.51
N GLY A 239 2.10 0.25 -8.62
CA GLY A 239 1.51 1.13 -9.62
C GLY A 239 1.77 0.66 -11.05
N MET A 240 3.05 0.39 -11.39
CA MET A 240 3.40 -0.16 -12.71
C MET A 240 2.79 -1.54 -12.94
N GLY A 241 2.83 -2.43 -11.94
CA GLY A 241 2.26 -3.77 -12.04
C GLY A 241 0.75 -3.77 -12.25
N LEU A 242 0.02 -2.87 -11.58
CA LEU A 242 -1.43 -2.69 -11.75
C LEU A 242 -1.79 -2.08 -13.12
N LEU A 243 -0.96 -1.19 -13.65
CA LEU A 243 -1.14 -0.69 -15.02
C LEU A 243 -0.92 -1.80 -16.04
N VAL A 244 0.13 -2.62 -15.89
CA VAL A 244 0.34 -3.81 -16.73
C VAL A 244 -0.85 -4.76 -16.59
N PHE A 245 -1.35 -4.99 -15.37
CA PHE A 245 -2.55 -5.78 -15.13
C PHE A 245 -3.72 -5.28 -15.97
N GLU A 246 -4.07 -4.00 -15.84
CA GLU A 246 -5.21 -3.38 -16.53
C GLU A 246 -5.11 -3.48 -18.06
N LEU A 247 -3.90 -3.31 -18.61
CA LEU A 247 -3.66 -3.41 -20.06
C LEU A 247 -4.03 -4.81 -20.62
N TYR A 248 -3.90 -5.87 -19.81
CA TYR A 248 -4.21 -7.24 -20.22
C TYR A 248 -5.63 -7.70 -19.84
N THR A 249 -6.27 -7.09 -18.85
CA THR A 249 -7.66 -7.39 -18.45
C THR A 249 -8.71 -6.79 -19.38
N ALA A 250 -8.32 -6.11 -20.47
CA ALA A 250 -9.16 -5.44 -21.48
C ALA A 250 -10.47 -4.88 -20.89
N GLY A 251 -10.34 -3.74 -20.22
CA GLY A 251 -11.35 -2.89 -19.62
C GLY A 251 -10.70 -1.60 -19.15
N VAL A 252 -11.51 -0.64 -18.67
CA VAL A 252 -11.03 0.41 -17.76
C VAL A 252 -11.67 0.09 -16.42
N GLY A 253 -10.86 -0.39 -15.50
CA GLY A 253 -11.27 -0.95 -14.23
C GLY A 253 -10.66 -0.23 -13.04
N ILE A 254 -10.98 -0.78 -11.87
CA ILE A 254 -10.51 -0.29 -10.57
C ILE A 254 -8.98 -0.42 -10.46
N ALA A 255 -8.39 -1.44 -11.09
CA ALA A 255 -6.94 -1.67 -11.04
C ALA A 255 -6.15 -0.58 -11.78
N GLY A 256 -6.61 -0.12 -12.94
CA GLY A 256 -6.01 1.00 -13.66
C GLY A 256 -6.02 2.30 -12.87
N VAL A 257 -7.16 2.65 -12.25
CA VAL A 257 -7.28 3.86 -11.41
C VAL A 257 -6.39 3.76 -10.18
N LEU A 258 -6.42 2.62 -9.48
CA LEU A 258 -5.58 2.39 -8.32
C LEU A 258 -4.09 2.38 -8.69
N GLY A 259 -3.75 1.76 -9.83
CA GLY A 259 -2.40 1.74 -10.37
C GLY A 259 -1.87 3.13 -10.70
N ALA A 260 -2.69 3.96 -11.34
CA ALA A 260 -2.36 5.36 -11.61
C ALA A 260 -2.16 6.16 -10.32
N LEU A 261 -3.02 5.98 -9.31
CA LEU A 261 -2.89 6.65 -8.01
C LEU A 261 -1.61 6.23 -7.29
N CYS A 262 -1.33 4.92 -7.21
CA CYS A 262 -0.10 4.39 -6.63
C CYS A 262 1.13 4.92 -7.36
N LEU A 263 1.08 5.01 -8.69
CA LEU A 263 2.19 5.48 -9.51
C LEU A 263 2.41 7.00 -9.36
N LEU A 264 1.34 7.81 -9.21
CA LEU A 264 1.46 9.23 -8.87
C LEU A 264 2.13 9.44 -7.51
N LEU A 265 1.72 8.67 -6.49
CA LEU A 265 2.35 8.73 -5.16
C LEU A 265 3.80 8.21 -5.21
N GLY A 266 4.07 7.16 -5.99
CA GLY A 266 5.42 6.67 -6.26
C GLY A 266 6.31 7.74 -6.90
N PHE A 267 5.80 8.48 -7.89
CA PHE A 267 6.54 9.58 -8.50
C PHE A 267 6.76 10.76 -7.55
N TYR A 268 5.78 11.10 -6.69
CA TYR A 268 6.00 12.08 -5.63
C TYR A 268 7.18 11.67 -4.74
N GLY A 269 7.19 10.41 -4.29
CA GLY A 269 8.29 9.88 -3.48
C GLY A 269 9.63 9.90 -4.21
N LEU A 270 9.67 9.48 -5.49
CA LEU A 270 10.88 9.52 -6.31
C LEU A 270 11.39 10.94 -6.57
N ALA A 271 10.50 11.94 -6.59
CA ALA A 271 10.87 13.35 -6.75
C ALA A 271 11.42 13.98 -5.47
N VAL A 272 11.00 13.50 -4.30
CA VAL A 272 11.50 13.96 -2.98
C VAL A 272 12.82 13.28 -2.61
N LEU A 273 13.00 12.03 -3.01
CA LEU A 273 14.17 11.23 -2.68
C LEU A 273 15.30 11.40 -3.71
N PRO A 274 16.57 11.16 -3.33
CA PRO A 274 17.72 11.13 -4.25
C PRO A 274 17.65 9.86 -5.12
N SER A 275 16.73 9.85 -6.07
CA SER A 275 16.48 8.73 -6.94
C SER A 275 17.45 8.72 -8.11
N ASN A 276 17.95 7.53 -8.44
CA ASN A 276 18.86 7.34 -9.56
C ASN A 276 18.05 7.10 -10.85
N PRO A 277 18.19 7.94 -11.89
CA PRO A 277 17.45 7.79 -13.14
C PRO A 277 17.65 6.43 -13.82
N TRP A 278 18.85 5.82 -13.69
CA TRP A 278 19.12 4.50 -14.26
C TRP A 278 18.35 3.39 -13.55
N GLY A 279 18.23 3.47 -12.22
CA GLY A 279 17.40 2.55 -11.44
C GLY A 279 15.94 2.61 -11.88
N ILE A 280 15.39 3.82 -12.02
CA ILE A 280 14.03 4.06 -12.53
C ILE A 280 13.84 3.47 -13.92
N ALA A 281 14.77 3.76 -14.85
CA ALA A 281 14.71 3.26 -16.23
C ALA A 281 14.73 1.72 -16.28
N LEU A 282 15.57 1.07 -15.47
CA LEU A 282 15.63 -0.40 -15.37
C LEU A 282 14.35 -1.00 -14.78
N LEU A 283 13.70 -0.35 -13.82
CA LEU A 283 12.43 -0.80 -13.27
C LEU A 283 11.29 -0.69 -14.29
N ILE A 284 11.24 0.41 -15.06
CA ILE A 284 10.30 0.57 -16.17
C ILE A 284 10.56 -0.49 -17.25
N PHE A 285 11.83 -0.68 -17.63
CA PHE A 285 12.23 -1.70 -18.61
C PHE A 285 11.89 -3.13 -18.14
N SER A 286 12.01 -3.41 -16.84
CA SER A 286 11.57 -4.67 -16.24
C SER A 286 10.07 -4.90 -16.47
N MET A 287 9.23 -3.90 -16.16
CA MET A 287 7.77 -4.03 -16.32
C MET A 287 7.37 -4.21 -17.78
N PHE A 288 8.03 -3.48 -18.70
CA PHE A 288 7.86 -3.67 -20.13
C PHE A 288 8.27 -5.08 -20.58
N SER A 289 9.40 -5.58 -20.08
CA SER A 289 9.89 -6.93 -20.41
C SER A 289 8.95 -8.03 -19.89
N PHE A 290 8.41 -7.89 -18.68
CA PHE A 290 7.37 -8.81 -18.18
C PHE A 290 6.14 -8.82 -19.08
N ALA A 291 5.70 -7.64 -19.54
CA ALA A 291 4.55 -7.52 -20.42
C ALA A 291 4.70 -8.34 -21.71
N VAL A 292 5.92 -8.49 -22.26
CA VAL A 292 6.14 -9.28 -23.48
C VAL A 292 5.76 -10.76 -23.29
N ASP A 293 6.29 -11.41 -22.26
CA ASP A 293 6.03 -12.84 -22.03
C ASP A 293 4.58 -13.09 -21.56
N ILE A 294 3.96 -12.12 -20.87
CA ILE A 294 2.55 -12.19 -20.44
C ILE A 294 1.61 -12.42 -21.63
N GLN A 295 1.88 -11.85 -22.81
CA GLN A 295 1.09 -12.09 -24.03
C GLN A 295 1.10 -13.56 -24.47
N THR A 296 2.22 -14.23 -24.23
CA THR A 296 2.39 -15.65 -24.58
C THR A 296 1.83 -16.60 -23.52
N GLY A 297 1.45 -16.07 -22.34
CA GLY A 297 0.85 -16.83 -21.25
C GLY A 297 1.82 -17.78 -20.52
N VAL A 298 3.13 -17.69 -20.80
CA VAL A 298 4.18 -18.53 -20.18
C VAL A 298 5.44 -17.68 -19.95
N PRO A 299 6.06 -17.72 -18.77
CA PRO A 299 7.36 -17.09 -18.52
C PRO A 299 8.47 -17.74 -19.35
N ARG A 300 9.25 -16.93 -20.07
CA ARG A 300 10.34 -17.38 -20.95
C ARG A 300 11.54 -16.43 -20.79
N PHE A 301 12.18 -16.08 -21.91
CA PHE A 301 13.36 -15.24 -21.96
C PHE A 301 13.12 -13.84 -21.36
N TRP A 302 12.01 -13.18 -21.72
CA TRP A 302 11.79 -11.80 -21.29
C TRP A 302 11.47 -11.68 -19.80
N SER A 303 10.90 -12.71 -19.18
CA SER A 303 10.68 -12.79 -17.74
C SER A 303 12.00 -12.91 -16.97
N GLY A 304 12.98 -13.61 -17.53
CA GLY A 304 14.35 -13.66 -17.00
C GLY A 304 15.05 -12.30 -17.08
N VAL A 305 15.00 -11.66 -18.26
CA VAL A 305 15.52 -10.29 -18.46
C VAL A 305 14.84 -9.30 -17.52
N ALA A 306 13.51 -9.38 -17.40
CA ALA A 306 12.73 -8.54 -16.51
C ALA A 306 13.15 -8.72 -15.05
N THR A 307 13.30 -9.97 -14.58
CA THR A 307 13.71 -10.27 -13.21
C THR A 307 15.11 -9.72 -12.89
N ILE A 308 16.06 -9.88 -13.81
CA ILE A 308 17.42 -9.32 -13.64
C ILE A 308 17.35 -7.79 -13.58
N SER A 309 16.63 -7.16 -14.51
CA SER A 309 16.45 -5.71 -14.55
C SER A 309 15.72 -5.18 -13.31
N LEU A 310 14.75 -5.92 -12.78
CA LEU A 310 14.05 -5.62 -11.53
C LEU A 310 15.04 -5.62 -10.37
N VAL A 311 15.83 -6.68 -10.20
CA VAL A 311 16.81 -6.79 -9.11
C VAL A 311 17.83 -5.66 -9.18
N VAL A 312 18.43 -5.44 -10.36
CA VAL A 312 19.46 -4.40 -10.54
C VAL A 312 18.84 -3.00 -10.37
N GLY A 313 17.66 -2.76 -10.95
CA GLY A 313 16.94 -1.50 -10.81
C GLY A 313 16.55 -1.20 -9.36
N SER A 314 16.07 -2.20 -8.61
CA SER A 314 15.71 -2.05 -7.19
C SER A 314 16.92 -1.75 -6.31
N LEU A 315 18.08 -2.33 -6.61
CA LEU A 315 19.33 -2.07 -5.87
C LEU A 315 19.91 -0.69 -6.19
N LEU A 316 19.73 -0.21 -7.42
CA LEU A 316 20.24 1.08 -7.88
C LEU A 316 19.26 2.24 -7.67
N LEU A 317 18.04 2.00 -7.18
CA LEU A 317 16.96 3.00 -7.21
C LEU A 317 17.28 4.30 -6.45
N PHE A 318 17.96 4.21 -5.30
CA PHE A 318 18.25 5.36 -4.45
C PHE A 318 19.75 5.50 -4.21
N ASP A 319 20.25 6.72 -4.34
CA ASP A 319 21.65 7.05 -4.08
C ASP A 319 21.83 7.40 -2.59
N GLY A 320 22.71 6.67 -1.89
CA GLY A 320 23.04 6.92 -0.48
C GLY A 320 21.97 6.49 0.55
N LEU A 321 20.80 6.02 0.11
CA LEU A 321 19.74 5.49 0.98
C LEU A 321 19.62 3.97 0.82
N SER A 322 19.71 3.25 1.93
CA SER A 322 19.54 1.79 1.92
C SER A 322 18.09 1.41 2.23
N LEU A 323 17.49 0.60 1.36
CA LEU A 323 16.22 -0.07 1.67
C LEU A 323 16.44 -1.21 2.66
N SER A 324 15.44 -1.48 3.49
CA SER A 324 15.41 -2.72 4.27
C SER A 324 15.44 -3.91 3.33
N TRP A 325 16.31 -4.89 3.60
CA TRP A 325 16.43 -6.11 2.80
C TRP A 325 15.09 -6.84 2.69
N LEU A 326 14.25 -6.75 3.72
CA LEU A 326 12.91 -7.36 3.75
C LEU A 326 11.97 -6.65 2.76
N THR A 327 11.99 -5.32 2.72
CA THR A 327 11.19 -4.53 1.77
C THR A 327 11.63 -4.83 0.33
N LEU A 328 12.94 -4.89 0.10
CA LEU A 328 13.50 -5.18 -1.21
C LEU A 328 13.08 -6.58 -1.68
N LEU A 329 13.30 -7.60 -0.84
CA LEU A 329 12.93 -8.98 -1.12
C LEU A 329 11.42 -9.13 -1.33
N PHE A 330 10.61 -8.53 -0.47
CA PHE A 330 9.15 -8.55 -0.60
C PHE A 330 8.70 -7.92 -1.92
N GLY A 331 9.19 -6.72 -2.27
CA GLY A 331 8.82 -6.05 -3.52
C GLY A 331 9.23 -6.84 -4.75
N ILE A 332 10.43 -7.44 -4.76
CA ILE A 332 10.91 -8.25 -5.88
C ILE A 332 10.09 -9.54 -6.01
N LEU A 333 9.96 -10.31 -4.92
CA LEU A 333 9.25 -11.59 -4.96
C LEU A 333 7.77 -11.41 -5.31
N LEU A 334 7.11 -10.40 -4.74
CA LEU A 334 5.72 -10.09 -5.06
C LEU A 334 5.56 -9.75 -6.54
N THR A 335 6.43 -8.87 -7.07
CA THR A 335 6.40 -8.49 -8.49
C THR A 335 6.64 -9.69 -9.40
N VAL A 336 7.69 -10.47 -9.16
CA VAL A 336 8.03 -11.66 -9.96
C VAL A 336 6.90 -12.68 -9.92
N SER A 337 6.33 -12.95 -8.74
CA SER A 337 5.21 -13.88 -8.57
C SER A 337 3.95 -13.40 -9.30
N CYS A 338 3.57 -12.14 -9.11
CA CYS A 338 2.41 -11.57 -9.79
C CYS A 338 2.59 -11.56 -11.32
N MET A 339 3.75 -11.16 -11.84
CA MET A 339 3.98 -11.04 -13.28
C MET A 339 4.20 -12.40 -13.97
N SER A 340 4.88 -13.35 -13.31
CA SER A 340 5.24 -14.63 -13.93
C SER A 340 4.19 -15.72 -13.72
N ALA A 341 3.46 -15.69 -12.60
CA ALA A 341 2.44 -16.70 -12.29
C ALA A 341 1.02 -16.12 -12.30
N GLY A 342 0.81 -15.00 -11.59
CA GLY A 342 -0.53 -14.41 -11.42
C GLY A 342 -1.15 -13.93 -12.74
N MET A 343 -0.40 -13.11 -13.49
CA MET A 343 -0.84 -12.50 -14.74
C MET A 343 -1.16 -13.57 -15.82
N PRO A 344 -0.28 -14.54 -16.13
CA PRO A 344 -0.62 -15.60 -17.06
C PRO A 344 -1.82 -16.45 -16.64
N ALA A 345 -1.98 -16.73 -15.34
CA ALA A 345 -3.13 -17.48 -14.85
C ALA A 345 -4.44 -16.72 -15.11
N MET A 346 -4.47 -15.41 -14.85
CA MET A 346 -5.63 -14.55 -15.13
C MET A 346 -6.00 -14.49 -16.61
N ILE A 347 -5.01 -14.36 -17.49
CA ILE A 347 -5.26 -14.33 -18.95
C ILE A 347 -5.85 -15.67 -19.41
N ARG A 348 -5.29 -16.79 -18.92
CA ARG A 348 -5.79 -18.13 -19.26
C ARG A 348 -7.22 -18.35 -18.78
N THR A 349 -7.60 -17.89 -17.59
CA THR A 349 -8.98 -18.07 -17.10
C THR A 349 -9.97 -17.22 -17.87
N ARG A 350 -9.59 -16.01 -18.29
CA ARG A 350 -10.48 -15.13 -19.07
C ARG A 350 -10.81 -15.69 -20.46
N PHE A 351 -9.81 -16.22 -21.15
CA PHE A 351 -9.97 -16.76 -22.52
C PHE A 351 -10.25 -18.27 -22.54
N ALA A 352 -10.47 -18.90 -21.38
CA ALA A 352 -10.95 -20.26 -21.32
C ALA A 352 -12.34 -20.33 -21.97
N THR A 353 -12.47 -21.16 -23.01
CA THR A 353 -13.76 -21.37 -23.66
C THR A 353 -14.71 -22.04 -22.66
N PRO A 354 -15.87 -21.45 -22.34
CA PRO A 354 -16.85 -22.10 -21.48
C PRO A 354 -17.39 -23.33 -22.22
N THR A 355 -16.96 -24.52 -21.82
CA THR A 355 -17.60 -25.76 -22.26
C THR A 355 -18.94 -25.85 -21.54
N ILE A 356 -19.99 -25.22 -22.07
CA ILE A 356 -21.35 -25.53 -21.65
C ILE A 356 -21.58 -27.01 -21.98
N GLY A 357 -21.49 -27.86 -20.97
CA GLY A 357 -21.80 -29.27 -21.12
C GLY A 357 -23.23 -29.40 -21.66
N ARG A 358 -23.40 -30.02 -22.82
CA ARG A 358 -24.72 -30.40 -23.36
C ARG A 358 -25.30 -31.63 -22.66
N GLU A 359 -24.62 -32.11 -21.62
CA GLU A 359 -24.98 -33.26 -20.79
C GLU A 359 -26.36 -33.10 -20.16
N TRP A 360 -26.85 -31.87 -19.94
CA TRP A 360 -28.20 -31.62 -19.43
C TRP A 360 -29.31 -32.14 -20.38
N ILE A 361 -28.99 -32.37 -21.65
CA ILE A 361 -29.94 -32.91 -22.64
C ILE A 361 -30.05 -34.44 -22.50
N VAL A 362 -29.06 -35.11 -21.90
CA VAL A 362 -29.07 -36.56 -21.69
C VAL A 362 -30.14 -36.93 -20.65
N GLY A 363 -30.99 -37.90 -21.00
CA GLY A 363 -32.13 -38.34 -20.19
C GLY A 363 -33.43 -37.56 -20.45
N GLU A 364 -33.37 -36.43 -21.17
CA GLU A 364 -34.56 -35.67 -21.53
C GLU A 364 -35.41 -36.39 -22.58
N LEU A 365 -36.71 -36.11 -22.54
CA LEU A 365 -37.69 -36.66 -23.48
C LEU A 365 -37.85 -35.72 -24.68
N GLY A 366 -38.11 -36.32 -25.83
CA GLY A 366 -38.40 -35.61 -27.06
C GLY A 366 -39.31 -36.39 -27.98
N MET A 367 -39.55 -35.84 -29.17
CA MET A 367 -40.34 -36.48 -30.22
C MET A 367 -39.55 -36.54 -31.52
N ALA A 368 -39.67 -37.64 -32.24
CA ALA A 368 -39.12 -37.78 -33.58
C ALA A 368 -39.95 -36.96 -34.59
N LEU A 369 -39.33 -35.98 -35.26
CA LEU A 369 -39.97 -35.19 -36.31
C LEU A 369 -39.94 -35.90 -37.68
N GLU A 370 -38.93 -36.74 -37.87
CA GLU A 370 -38.70 -37.56 -39.06
C GLU A 370 -38.45 -39.02 -38.65
N GLU A 371 -38.62 -39.96 -39.58
CA GLU A 371 -38.23 -41.36 -39.33
C GLU A 371 -36.70 -41.43 -39.15
N ILE A 372 -36.25 -42.05 -38.06
CA ILE A 372 -34.82 -42.13 -37.71
C ILE A 372 -34.30 -43.52 -38.09
N ASN A 373 -33.52 -43.60 -39.19
CA ASN A 373 -32.90 -44.83 -39.67
C ASN A 373 -31.64 -44.60 -40.56
N PRO A 374 -30.42 -44.66 -40.01
CA PRO A 374 -30.08 -44.51 -38.60
C PRO A 374 -30.16 -43.05 -38.15
N ASN A 375 -30.30 -42.10 -39.07
CA ASN A 375 -30.24 -40.65 -38.81
C ASN A 375 -31.61 -39.99 -39.06
N GLY A 376 -31.92 -38.94 -38.31
CA GLY A 376 -33.11 -38.12 -38.48
C GLY A 376 -33.05 -36.86 -37.62
N THR A 377 -34.21 -36.24 -37.38
CA THR A 377 -34.34 -35.06 -36.52
C THR A 377 -35.36 -35.28 -35.40
N VAL A 378 -35.05 -34.75 -34.22
CA VAL A 378 -35.89 -34.83 -33.03
C VAL A 378 -36.12 -33.45 -32.44
N GLU A 379 -37.26 -33.26 -31.79
CA GLU A 379 -37.54 -32.09 -30.98
C GLU A 379 -37.37 -32.43 -29.49
N VAL A 380 -36.47 -31.72 -28.81
CA VAL A 380 -36.22 -31.87 -27.36
C VAL A 380 -36.30 -30.48 -26.72
N LYS A 381 -37.19 -30.30 -25.74
CA LYS A 381 -37.50 -29.00 -25.09
C LYS A 381 -37.73 -27.82 -26.06
N GLY A 382 -38.44 -28.05 -27.16
CA GLY A 382 -38.79 -26.99 -28.13
C GLY A 382 -37.65 -26.60 -29.07
N ALA A 383 -36.56 -27.37 -29.11
CA ALA A 383 -35.45 -27.18 -30.04
C ALA A 383 -35.26 -28.42 -30.93
N ILE A 384 -34.95 -28.20 -32.20
CA ILE A 384 -34.72 -29.26 -33.19
C ILE A 384 -33.25 -29.66 -33.17
N TRP A 385 -33.00 -30.95 -33.06
CA TRP A 385 -31.67 -31.55 -33.01
C TRP A 385 -31.53 -32.66 -34.06
N LYS A 386 -30.30 -32.84 -34.55
CA LYS A 386 -29.94 -34.03 -35.33
C LYS A 386 -29.82 -35.20 -34.36
N ALA A 387 -30.43 -36.32 -34.70
CA ALA A 387 -30.41 -37.51 -33.88
C ALA A 387 -30.06 -38.76 -34.68
N GLN A 388 -29.42 -39.71 -34.02
CA GLN A 388 -29.11 -41.01 -34.57
C GLN A 388 -29.57 -42.11 -33.61
N THR A 389 -29.88 -43.28 -34.16
CA THR A 389 -30.22 -44.47 -33.39
C THR A 389 -29.26 -45.60 -33.69
N ASN A 390 -28.77 -46.27 -32.65
CA ASN A 390 -27.91 -47.45 -32.76
C ASN A 390 -28.71 -48.75 -32.88
N ARG A 391 -30.05 -48.69 -32.95
CA ARG A 391 -30.93 -49.86 -33.09
C ARG A 391 -31.25 -50.17 -34.55
N ALA A 392 -31.45 -51.45 -34.84
CA ALA A 392 -31.87 -51.93 -36.17
C ALA A 392 -33.35 -51.63 -36.49
N THR A 393 -34.17 -51.33 -35.48
CA THR A 393 -35.58 -50.95 -35.66
C THR A 393 -35.68 -49.42 -35.81
N PRO A 394 -36.18 -48.90 -36.93
CA PRO A 394 -36.41 -47.48 -37.12
C PRO A 394 -37.37 -46.89 -36.08
N ILE A 395 -37.10 -45.65 -35.65
CA ILE A 395 -38.04 -44.87 -34.82
C ILE A 395 -38.93 -44.09 -35.77
N LYS A 396 -40.27 -44.21 -35.63
CA LYS A 396 -41.21 -43.58 -36.56
C LYS A 396 -41.45 -42.11 -36.20
N VAL A 397 -41.96 -41.37 -37.18
CA VAL A 397 -42.42 -40.00 -36.99
C VAL A 397 -43.45 -39.94 -35.86
N ASN A 398 -43.30 -38.95 -34.97
CA ASN A 398 -44.07 -38.71 -33.74
C ASN A 398 -43.88 -39.72 -32.60
N ASP A 399 -42.94 -40.68 -32.71
CA ASP A 399 -42.61 -41.53 -31.57
C ASP A 399 -41.88 -40.72 -30.48
N GLU A 400 -42.20 -41.01 -29.22
CA GLU A 400 -41.49 -40.43 -28.08
C GLU A 400 -40.12 -41.11 -27.89
N ILE A 401 -39.09 -40.27 -27.74
CA ILE A 401 -37.70 -40.70 -27.57
C ILE A 401 -37.12 -40.19 -26.26
N ARG A 402 -36.07 -40.85 -25.80
CA ARG A 402 -35.19 -40.39 -24.73
C ARG A 402 -33.79 -40.24 -25.27
N VAL A 403 -33.14 -39.14 -24.94
CA VAL A 403 -31.74 -38.90 -25.30
C VAL A 403 -30.83 -39.76 -24.43
N ALA A 404 -30.09 -40.68 -25.03
CA ALA A 404 -29.17 -41.59 -24.37
C ALA A 404 -27.76 -41.01 -24.21
N ALA A 405 -27.28 -40.27 -25.20
CA ALA A 405 -25.99 -39.59 -25.17
C ALA A 405 -25.95 -38.39 -26.14
N VAL A 406 -24.93 -37.53 -25.98
CA VAL A 406 -24.63 -36.46 -26.92
C VAL A 406 -23.27 -36.77 -27.56
N ASP A 407 -23.26 -37.07 -28.86
CA ASP A 407 -22.03 -37.27 -29.64
C ASP A 407 -21.82 -36.08 -30.58
N GLY A 408 -21.04 -35.10 -30.11
CA GLY A 408 -20.75 -33.87 -30.84
C GLY A 408 -21.99 -33.05 -31.18
N PHE A 409 -22.48 -33.18 -32.41
CA PHE A 409 -23.68 -32.49 -32.93
C PHE A 409 -24.89 -33.40 -33.09
N TRP A 410 -24.77 -34.69 -32.77
CA TRP A 410 -25.83 -35.69 -32.85
C TRP A 410 -26.29 -36.08 -31.45
N LEU A 411 -27.59 -36.29 -31.29
CA LEU A 411 -28.17 -36.92 -30.11
C LEU A 411 -28.33 -38.42 -30.40
N ASP A 412 -27.74 -39.27 -29.56
CA ASP A 412 -28.09 -40.68 -29.56
C ASP A 412 -29.43 -40.83 -28.86
N VAL A 413 -30.41 -41.41 -29.54
CA VAL A 413 -31.79 -41.49 -29.02
C VAL A 413 -32.30 -42.93 -29.00
N GLU A 414 -33.08 -43.24 -27.97
CA GLU A 414 -33.75 -44.52 -27.80
C GLU A 414 -35.27 -44.32 -27.63
N PRO A 415 -36.11 -45.24 -28.14
CA PRO A 415 -37.56 -45.14 -27.95
C PRO A 415 -37.93 -45.36 -26.47
N LEU A 416 -38.96 -44.64 -26.00
CA LEU A 416 -39.43 -44.71 -24.61
C LEU A 416 -40.13 -46.02 -24.27
N GLU A 417 -40.95 -46.52 -25.20
CA GLU A 417 -41.55 -47.85 -25.11
C GLU A 417 -40.74 -48.81 -25.97
N GLY A 418 -40.33 -49.93 -25.37
CA GLY A 418 -39.55 -50.95 -26.05
C GLY A 418 -40.31 -51.53 -27.24
N ALA A 419 -40.03 -51.03 -28.44
CA ALA A 419 -40.50 -51.61 -29.71
C ALA A 419 -39.80 -52.95 -30.05
N ALA A 420 -39.30 -53.68 -29.05
CA ALA A 420 -38.98 -55.09 -29.20
C ALA A 420 -40.25 -55.89 -28.86
N ARG A 421 -41.16 -56.00 -29.83
CA ARG A 421 -42.12 -57.11 -29.81
C ARG A 421 -41.30 -58.40 -29.92
N ASP A 422 -41.11 -59.08 -28.81
CA ASP A 422 -40.53 -60.41 -28.79
C ASP A 422 -41.44 -61.35 -29.60
N TYR A 423 -40.93 -61.90 -30.68
CA TYR A 423 -41.68 -62.82 -31.56
C TYR A 423 -41.99 -64.16 -30.86
N ARG A 424 -41.46 -64.39 -29.65
CA ARG A 424 -41.65 -65.62 -28.87
C ARG A 424 -42.99 -65.70 -28.13
N GLU A 425 -43.75 -64.62 -28.00
CA GLU A 425 -45.06 -64.64 -27.31
C GLU A 425 -46.25 -65.05 -28.21
N ARG A 426 -46.01 -65.66 -29.38
CA ARG A 426 -47.10 -66.22 -30.19
C ARG A 426 -47.45 -67.64 -29.74
N LYS A 427 -48.02 -67.79 -28.55
CA LYS A 427 -48.74 -69.03 -28.20
C LYS A 427 -49.97 -68.76 -27.32
N GLY A 428 -51.15 -68.90 -27.93
CA GLY A 428 -52.39 -69.23 -27.24
C GLY A 428 -53.48 -68.16 -27.26
N SER A 429 -54.30 -68.15 -28.30
CA SER A 429 -55.77 -68.14 -28.16
C SER A 429 -56.39 -68.38 -29.53
N LYS A 430 -56.87 -69.60 -29.76
CA LYS A 430 -57.99 -69.87 -30.66
C LYS A 430 -59.11 -70.33 -29.73
N ASP A 431 -60.25 -69.66 -29.88
CA ASP A 431 -61.62 -69.91 -29.39
C ASP A 431 -61.85 -71.10 -28.45
#